data_AF-A0A8T4Z567-F1
#
_entry.id   AF-A0A8T4Z567-F1
#
_cell.length_a   1.000
_cell.length_b   1.000
_cell.length_c   1.000
_cell.angle_alpha   90.00
_cell.angle_beta   90.00
_cell.angle_gamma   90.00
#
_symmetry.space_group_name_H-M   'P 1'
#
loop_
_entity.id
_entity.type
_entity.pdbx_description
1 polymer ?
#
loop_
_entity_poly.entity_id
_entity_poly.type
_entity_poly.pdbx_seq_one_letter_code
_entity_poly.pdbx_strand_id
1 'polypeptide(L)'
;MYKLSVPAVALVATMIALLIPAPALAVSIEPEVKVGEVYVVSTITGVAKAYIGGREVTLPAILEMRCRVTEVGARFVLFRVAGGTLRLGETAYNIVDGWWRGIYDKKTERSLVEITAVDGTDGRIHVILTGDDARHTPGGTFMVIIGFLKDHDNVYWRLRIMAWRFRLT
;
A
#
# COMPACT_ATOMS: atom_id res chain seq x y z
N MET A 1 32.71 -18.19 -74.69
CA MET A 1 32.44 -16.72 -74.62
C MET A 1 30.94 -16.58 -74.80
N TYR A 2 30.08 -16.16 -73.87
CA TYR A 2 30.15 -15.24 -72.73
C TYR A 2 29.48 -15.84 -71.48
N LYS A 3 29.95 -15.43 -70.29
CA LYS A 3 29.27 -15.57 -68.98
C LYS A 3 28.17 -14.51 -68.87
N LEU A 4 27.04 -14.83 -68.21
CA LEU A 4 26.53 -14.04 -67.08
C LEU A 4 25.41 -14.80 -66.35
N SER A 5 25.62 -14.89 -65.06
CA SER A 5 24.89 -15.58 -64.00
C SER A 5 23.86 -14.67 -63.35
N VAL A 6 22.63 -15.15 -63.11
CA VAL A 6 21.78 -14.69 -62.00
C VAL A 6 20.79 -15.81 -61.61
N PRO A 7 20.90 -16.44 -60.43
CA PRO A 7 19.78 -17.08 -59.77
C PRO A 7 19.30 -16.15 -58.65
N ALA A 8 18.16 -15.47 -58.84
CA ALA A 8 17.63 -14.57 -57.82
C ALA A 8 16.11 -14.57 -57.79
N VAL A 9 15.48 -15.75 -57.74
CA VAL A 9 14.05 -15.86 -57.43
C VAL A 9 13.82 -17.10 -56.56
N ALA A 10 14.48 -17.18 -55.41
CA ALA A 10 14.19 -18.20 -54.41
C ALA A 10 14.80 -17.86 -53.04
N LEU A 11 14.57 -16.65 -52.50
CA LEU A 11 14.90 -16.40 -51.08
C LEU A 11 14.18 -15.18 -50.47
N VAL A 12 12.86 -15.09 -50.60
CA VAL A 12 12.08 -14.12 -49.80
C VAL A 12 10.76 -14.75 -49.37
N ALA A 13 10.82 -15.80 -48.54
CA ALA A 13 9.61 -16.37 -47.94
C ALA A 13 9.90 -17.20 -46.69
N THR A 14 10.85 -16.81 -45.82
CA THR A 14 10.99 -17.48 -44.52
C THR A 14 11.74 -16.59 -43.53
N MET A 15 11.06 -15.61 -42.93
CA MET A 15 11.37 -15.08 -41.58
C MET A 15 10.32 -14.04 -41.17
N ILE A 16 9.11 -14.50 -40.90
CA ILE A 16 8.24 -13.83 -39.92
C ILE A 16 8.08 -14.83 -38.77
N ALA A 17 9.19 -15.06 -38.08
CA ALA A 17 9.17 -15.71 -36.78
C ALA A 17 8.82 -14.64 -35.75
N LEU A 18 7.54 -14.61 -35.38
CA LEU A 18 7.06 -14.43 -34.01
C LEU A 18 7.88 -13.46 -33.13
N LEU A 19 7.69 -12.15 -33.32
CA LEU A 19 7.71 -11.25 -32.16
C LEU A 19 6.37 -11.43 -31.43
N ILE A 20 6.27 -12.50 -30.64
CA ILE A 20 5.36 -12.47 -29.50
C ILE A 20 6.07 -11.54 -28.51
N PRO A 21 5.56 -10.34 -28.19
CA PRO A 21 6.04 -9.65 -27.01
C PRO A 21 5.74 -10.59 -25.84
N ALA A 22 6.79 -11.17 -25.26
CA ALA A 22 6.66 -11.81 -23.96
C ALA A 22 5.94 -10.81 -23.05
N PRO A 23 4.90 -11.21 -22.29
CA PRO A 23 4.39 -10.34 -21.26
C PRO A 23 5.59 -10.03 -20.37
N ALA A 24 6.03 -8.77 -20.39
CA ALA A 24 7.00 -8.29 -19.43
C ALA A 24 6.35 -8.53 -18.08
N LEU A 25 6.77 -9.58 -17.38
CA LEU A 25 6.46 -9.74 -15.97
C LEU A 25 6.91 -8.43 -15.36
N ALA A 26 5.97 -7.67 -14.81
CA ALA A 26 6.27 -6.45 -14.09
C ALA A 26 7.25 -6.84 -12.98
N VAL A 27 8.54 -6.59 -13.22
CA VAL A 27 9.55 -6.70 -12.17
C VAL A 27 9.13 -5.65 -11.17
N SER A 28 8.73 -6.09 -9.97
CA SER A 28 8.49 -5.18 -8.86
C SER A 28 9.74 -4.33 -8.72
N ILE A 29 9.57 -3.02 -8.90
CA ILE A 29 10.67 -2.03 -8.92
C ILE A 29 11.22 -1.83 -7.49
N GLU A 30 10.56 -2.38 -6.47
CA GLU A 30 11.02 -2.26 -5.09
C GLU A 30 12.20 -3.22 -4.81
N PRO A 31 13.30 -2.74 -4.20
CA PRO A 31 14.37 -3.60 -3.72
C PRO A 31 13.83 -4.64 -2.74
N GLU A 32 14.50 -5.80 -2.65
CA GLU A 32 14.11 -6.88 -1.74
C GLU A 32 13.96 -6.37 -0.30
N VAL A 33 12.76 -6.52 0.26
CA VAL A 33 12.39 -6.11 1.63
C VAL A 33 13.19 -6.91 2.65
N LYS A 34 13.74 -6.24 3.67
CA LYS A 34 14.56 -6.86 4.71
C LYS A 34 13.99 -6.66 6.11
N VAL A 35 14.26 -7.63 6.99
CA VAL A 35 13.94 -7.51 8.42
C VAL A 35 14.63 -6.29 9.01
N GLY A 36 13.91 -5.52 9.81
CA GLY A 36 14.40 -4.30 10.46
C GLY A 36 14.17 -3.02 9.68
N GLU A 37 13.88 -3.09 8.37
CA GLU A 37 13.53 -1.92 7.56
C GLU A 37 12.28 -1.24 8.10
N VAL A 38 12.25 0.08 7.99
CA VAL A 38 11.12 0.91 8.41
C VAL A 38 10.48 1.53 7.18
N TYR A 39 9.17 1.39 7.07
CA TYR A 39 8.36 2.02 6.05
C TYR A 39 7.50 3.10 6.69
N VAL A 40 7.39 4.25 6.03
CA VAL A 40 6.46 5.32 6.37
C VAL A 40 5.26 5.20 5.45
N VAL A 41 4.06 5.32 6.02
CA VAL A 41 2.80 5.49 5.31
C VAL A 41 2.31 6.90 5.62
N SER A 42 2.14 7.72 4.60
CA SER A 42 1.75 9.12 4.73
C SER A 42 0.52 9.42 3.87
N THR A 43 -0.41 10.22 4.41
CA THR A 43 -1.67 10.51 3.71
C THR A 43 -1.46 11.53 2.60
N ILE A 44 -2.00 11.23 1.43
CA ILE A 44 -2.15 12.19 0.33
C ILE A 44 -3.52 12.87 0.43
N THR A 45 -4.57 12.06 0.53
CA THR A 45 -5.94 12.50 0.79
C THR A 45 -6.67 11.49 1.65
N GLY A 46 -7.62 11.92 2.47
CA GLY A 46 -8.37 10.99 3.31
C GLY A 46 -9.64 11.59 3.88
N VAL A 47 -10.65 10.75 4.01
CA VAL A 47 -11.93 11.10 4.62
C VAL A 47 -12.37 10.01 5.61
N ALA A 48 -13.06 10.44 6.66
CA ALA A 48 -13.79 9.59 7.58
C ALA A 48 -15.29 9.87 7.40
N LYS A 49 -16.10 8.81 7.34
CA LYS A 49 -17.55 8.90 7.23
C LYS A 49 -18.23 8.17 8.36
N ALA A 50 -19.28 8.79 8.91
CA ALA A 50 -20.16 8.19 9.91
C ALA A 50 -21.61 8.58 9.63
N TYR A 51 -22.55 7.82 10.19
CA TYR A 51 -23.98 8.16 10.13
C TYR A 51 -24.43 8.57 11.53
N ILE A 52 -24.75 9.85 11.71
CA ILE A 52 -25.04 10.46 13.02
C ILE A 52 -26.39 11.18 12.90
N GLY A 53 -27.35 10.81 13.75
CA GLY A 53 -28.67 11.46 13.77
C GLY A 53 -29.41 11.43 12.42
N GLY A 54 -29.28 10.35 11.64
CA GLY A 54 -29.94 10.23 10.34
C GLY A 54 -29.24 10.95 9.18
N ARG A 55 -28.02 11.46 9.37
CA ARG A 55 -27.24 12.15 8.34
C ARG A 55 -25.85 11.56 8.20
N GLU A 56 -25.35 11.50 6.97
CA GLU A 56 -23.94 11.19 6.73
C GLU A 56 -23.10 12.42 7.11
N VAL A 57 -22.15 12.23 8.01
CA VAL A 57 -21.14 13.21 8.39
C VAL A 57 -19.82 12.77 7.78
N THR A 58 -19.12 13.71 7.13
CA THR A 58 -17.80 13.49 6.56
C THR A 58 -16.79 14.41 7.21
N LEU A 59 -15.68 13.86 7.69
CA LEU A 59 -14.55 14.59 8.24
C LEU A 59 -13.28 14.31 7.43
N PRO A 60 -12.31 15.24 7.38
CA PRO A 60 -10.96 14.93 6.94
C PRO A 60 -10.34 13.81 7.78
N ALA A 61 -9.61 12.89 7.14
CA ALA A 61 -8.85 11.85 7.84
C ALA A 61 -7.38 11.88 7.38
N ILE A 62 -6.46 11.88 8.34
CA ILE A 62 -5.02 11.84 8.08
C ILE A 62 -4.40 10.72 8.91
N LEU A 63 -3.72 9.80 8.25
CA LEU A 63 -2.93 8.73 8.84
C LEU A 63 -1.45 8.93 8.47
N GLU A 64 -0.62 9.03 9.49
CA GLU A 64 0.83 8.99 9.39
C GLU A 64 1.33 7.81 10.24
N MET A 65 2.02 6.85 9.65
CA MET A 65 2.38 5.62 10.34
C MET A 65 3.78 5.15 9.98
N ARG A 66 4.53 4.67 10.98
CA ARG A 66 5.83 4.01 10.80
C ARG A 66 5.67 2.52 11.07
N CYS A 67 5.98 1.70 10.09
CA CYS A 67 5.90 0.24 10.16
C CYS A 67 7.30 -0.35 10.10
N ARG A 68 7.68 -1.19 11.06
CA ARG A 68 8.96 -1.89 11.06
C ARG A 68 8.74 -3.34 10.65
N VAL A 69 9.47 -3.80 9.63
CA VAL A 69 9.47 -5.19 9.19
C VAL A 69 10.06 -6.07 10.29
N THR A 70 9.32 -7.09 10.69
CA THR A 70 9.73 -8.07 11.71
C THR A 70 10.05 -9.44 11.14
N GLU A 71 9.42 -9.80 10.02
CA GLU A 71 9.65 -11.09 9.36
C GLU A 71 9.42 -10.96 7.85
N VAL A 72 10.23 -11.66 7.06
CA VAL A 72 10.09 -11.72 5.60
C VAL A 72 10.02 -13.19 5.18
N GLY A 73 8.85 -13.62 4.75
CA GLY A 73 8.63 -14.94 4.15
C GLY A 73 8.54 -14.85 2.62
N ALA A 74 8.41 -15.99 1.96
CA ALA A 74 8.25 -16.06 0.50
C ALA A 74 6.99 -15.33 0.02
N ARG A 75 5.87 -15.47 0.75
CA ARG A 75 4.58 -14.86 0.41
C ARG A 75 4.23 -13.64 1.25
N PHE A 76 4.59 -13.65 2.53
CA PHE A 76 4.14 -12.63 3.47
C PHE A 76 5.30 -11.81 4.02
N VAL A 77 5.02 -10.54 4.33
CA VAL A 77 5.86 -9.71 5.19
C VAL A 77 5.06 -9.44 6.45
N LEU A 78 5.66 -9.72 7.61
CA LEU A 78 5.09 -9.30 8.89
C LEU A 78 5.78 -8.05 9.37
N PHE A 79 5.00 -7.14 9.95
CA PHE A 79 5.50 -5.88 10.46
C PHE A 79 4.81 -5.52 11.77
N ARG A 80 5.43 -4.62 12.54
CA ARG A 80 4.80 -3.95 13.67
C ARG A 80 4.68 -2.47 13.42
N VAL A 81 3.66 -1.84 13.98
CA VAL A 81 3.50 -0.39 13.92
C VAL A 81 4.35 0.23 15.04
N ALA A 82 5.43 0.90 14.65
CA ALA A 82 6.37 1.55 15.56
C ALA A 82 5.87 2.93 16.08
N GLY A 83 4.66 3.32 15.69
CA GLY A 83 4.01 4.56 16.09
C GLY A 83 3.61 5.43 14.90
N GLY A 84 2.99 6.56 15.19
CA GLY A 84 2.41 7.44 14.19
C GLY A 84 1.25 8.26 14.77
N THR A 85 0.47 8.87 13.90
CA THR A 85 -0.74 9.63 14.26
C THR A 85 -1.90 9.29 13.34
N LEU A 86 -3.10 9.31 13.90
CA LEU A 86 -4.36 9.32 13.17
C LEU A 86 -5.12 10.59 13.57
N ARG A 87 -5.52 11.41 12.61
CA ARG A 87 -6.34 12.59 12.84
C ARG A 87 -7.70 12.44 12.16
N LEU A 88 -8.77 12.67 12.91
CA LEU A 88 -10.15 12.70 12.43
C LEU A 88 -10.71 14.10 12.68
N GLY A 89 -10.86 14.89 11.62
CA GLY A 89 -11.18 16.31 11.76
C GLY A 89 -10.11 17.04 12.58
N GLU A 90 -10.50 17.57 13.73
CA GLU A 90 -9.62 18.29 14.66
C GLU A 90 -8.99 17.38 15.72
N THR A 91 -9.55 16.19 15.94
CA THR A 91 -9.08 15.26 16.97
C THR A 91 -7.88 14.47 16.46
N ALA A 92 -6.76 14.56 17.17
CA ALA A 92 -5.55 13.82 16.88
C ALA A 92 -5.34 12.69 17.91
N TYR A 93 -5.06 11.50 17.40
CA TYR A 93 -4.75 10.31 18.16
C TYR A 93 -3.31 9.88 17.86
N ASN A 94 -2.51 9.66 18.89
CA ASN A 94 -1.17 9.10 18.78
C ASN A 94 -1.26 7.57 18.77
N ILE A 95 -0.69 6.95 17.74
CA ILE A 95 -0.62 5.50 17.63
C ILE A 95 0.41 5.00 18.63
N VAL A 96 -0.03 4.18 19.57
CA VAL A 96 0.84 3.59 20.60
C VAL A 96 1.45 2.29 20.09
N ASP A 97 2.72 2.04 20.45
CA ASP A 97 3.35 0.74 20.18
C ASP A 97 2.54 -0.34 20.91
N GLY A 98 2.26 -1.42 20.20
CA GLY A 98 1.39 -2.49 20.67
C GLY A 98 1.93 -3.84 20.24
N TRP A 99 1.39 -4.89 20.86
CA TRP A 99 1.75 -6.27 20.53
C TRP A 99 1.20 -6.74 19.16
N TRP A 100 0.33 -5.93 18.54
CA TRP A 100 -0.34 -6.22 17.28
C TRP A 100 0.65 -6.31 16.12
N ARG A 101 0.46 -7.33 15.27
CA ARG A 101 1.25 -7.57 14.06
C ARG A 101 0.42 -7.24 12.83
N GLY A 102 0.98 -6.41 11.96
CA GLY A 102 0.49 -6.25 10.60
C GLY A 102 1.03 -7.34 9.69
N ILE A 103 0.26 -7.66 8.66
CA ILE A 103 0.62 -8.62 7.60
C ILE A 103 0.45 -7.95 6.24
N TYR A 104 1.38 -8.23 5.34
CA TYR A 104 1.32 -7.87 3.93
C TYR A 104 1.50 -9.12 3.07
N ASP A 105 0.57 -9.38 2.15
CA ASP A 105 0.66 -10.45 1.16
C ASP A 105 1.27 -9.90 -0.13
N LYS A 106 2.47 -10.37 -0.46
CA LYS A 106 3.23 -9.96 -1.66
C LYS A 106 2.52 -10.32 -2.97
N LYS A 107 1.65 -11.34 -2.95
CA LYS A 107 0.96 -11.82 -4.16
C LYS A 107 -0.28 -10.98 -4.47
N THR A 108 -1.04 -10.62 -3.44
CA THR A 108 -2.26 -9.82 -3.61
C THR A 108 -2.02 -8.34 -3.40
N GLU A 109 -0.83 -7.96 -2.96
CA GLU A 109 -0.40 -6.59 -2.65
C GLU A 109 -1.32 -5.92 -1.61
N ARG A 110 -1.81 -6.73 -0.66
CA ARG A 110 -2.74 -6.30 0.38
C ARG A 110 -2.13 -6.39 1.75
N SER A 111 -2.51 -5.46 2.61
CA SER A 111 -2.13 -5.45 4.01
C SER A 111 -3.34 -5.42 4.95
N LEU A 112 -3.15 -5.96 6.14
CA LEU A 112 -4.06 -5.84 7.27
C LEU A 112 -3.23 -5.49 8.50
N VAL A 113 -3.69 -4.52 9.29
CA VAL A 113 -3.07 -4.20 10.57
C VAL A 113 -4.12 -3.66 11.55
N GLU A 114 -3.93 -4.00 12.81
CA GLU A 114 -4.68 -3.42 13.93
C GLU A 114 -3.77 -2.43 14.66
N ILE A 115 -4.32 -1.27 14.97
CA ILE A 115 -3.63 -0.24 15.75
C ILE A 115 -4.49 0.19 16.93
N THR A 116 -3.81 0.55 18.01
CA THR A 116 -4.40 1.27 19.13
C THR A 116 -3.86 2.68 19.09
N ALA A 117 -4.73 3.67 19.26
CA ALA A 117 -4.33 5.07 19.32
C ALA A 117 -5.01 5.77 20.50
N VAL A 118 -4.34 6.78 21.05
CA VAL A 118 -4.79 7.54 22.23
C VAL A 118 -4.82 9.02 21.91
N ASP A 119 -5.86 9.74 22.34
CA ASP A 119 -5.91 11.21 22.25
C ASP A 119 -5.17 11.88 23.43
N GLY A 120 -5.19 13.22 23.48
CA GLY A 120 -4.59 14.01 24.55
C GLY A 120 -5.30 13.91 25.91
N THR A 121 -6.38 13.14 26.01
CA THR A 121 -7.20 12.95 27.21
C THR A 121 -7.27 11.47 27.65
N ASP A 122 -6.34 10.64 27.17
CA ASP A 122 -6.30 9.17 27.35
C ASP A 122 -7.49 8.42 26.72
N GLY A 123 -8.28 9.09 25.87
CA GLY A 123 -9.31 8.46 25.06
C GLY A 123 -8.68 7.48 24.07
N ARG A 124 -8.96 6.19 24.24
CA ARG A 124 -8.39 5.10 23.44
C ARG A 124 -9.33 4.66 22.34
N ILE A 125 -8.81 4.55 21.13
CA ILE A 125 -9.50 3.94 19.99
C ILE A 125 -8.74 2.72 19.48
N HIS A 126 -9.49 1.77 18.95
CA HIS A 126 -8.99 0.62 18.21
C HIS A 126 -9.39 0.78 16.75
N VAL A 127 -8.41 0.63 15.86
CA VAL A 127 -8.61 0.82 14.42
C VAL A 127 -8.10 -0.40 13.67
N ILE A 128 -8.93 -0.94 12.79
CA ILE A 128 -8.53 -1.98 11.84
C ILE A 128 -8.32 -1.31 10.50
N LEU A 129 -7.15 -1.50 9.89
CA LEU A 129 -6.76 -0.93 8.61
C LEU A 129 -6.47 -2.05 7.61
N THR A 130 -7.07 -1.96 6.42
CA THR A 130 -6.69 -2.77 5.26
C THR A 130 -6.13 -1.88 4.18
N GLY A 131 -4.94 -2.18 3.68
CA GLY A 131 -4.31 -1.48 2.56
C GLY A 131 -4.34 -2.32 1.29
N ASP A 132 -4.49 -1.68 0.14
CA ASP A 132 -4.34 -2.24 -1.19
C ASP A 132 -3.35 -1.37 -1.97
N ASP A 133 -2.26 -1.95 -2.45
CA ASP A 133 -1.31 -1.22 -3.29
C ASP A 133 -1.98 -0.86 -4.62
N ALA A 134 -1.82 0.38 -5.06
CA ALA A 134 -2.48 0.92 -6.25
C ALA A 134 -1.48 1.19 -7.39
N ARG A 135 -0.28 1.66 -7.06
CA ARG A 135 0.77 1.96 -8.06
C ARG A 135 2.16 2.01 -7.44
N HIS A 136 3.08 1.19 -7.95
CA HIS A 136 4.50 1.22 -7.60
C HIS A 136 5.26 2.32 -8.36
N THR A 137 6.25 2.93 -7.70
CA THR A 137 7.23 3.83 -8.32
C THR A 137 8.62 3.57 -7.73
N PRO A 138 9.70 4.13 -8.33
CA PRO A 138 11.05 3.98 -7.77
C PRO A 138 11.22 4.50 -6.33
N GLY A 139 10.35 5.40 -5.87
CA GLY A 139 10.43 5.99 -4.53
C GLY A 139 9.54 5.32 -3.48
N GLY A 140 8.70 4.35 -3.86
CA GLY A 140 7.70 3.74 -2.97
C GLY A 140 6.43 3.30 -3.69
N THR A 141 5.32 3.22 -2.96
CA THR A 141 4.06 2.70 -3.47
C THR A 141 2.86 3.53 -3.03
N PHE A 142 2.01 3.92 -4.00
CA PHE A 142 0.71 4.51 -3.73
C PHE A 142 -0.24 3.41 -3.31
N MET A 143 -1.05 3.66 -2.29
CA MET A 143 -1.97 2.68 -1.75
C MET A 143 -3.31 3.30 -1.36
N VAL A 144 -4.35 2.48 -1.34
CA VAL A 144 -5.66 2.82 -0.77
C VAL A 144 -5.81 2.08 0.55
N ILE A 145 -6.11 2.82 1.61
CA ILE A 145 -6.35 2.29 2.94
C ILE A 145 -7.81 2.49 3.31
N ILE A 146 -8.47 1.41 3.71
CA ILE A 146 -9.78 1.42 4.32
C ILE A 146 -9.61 1.13 5.80
N GLY A 147 -10.26 1.92 6.64
CA GLY A 147 -10.18 1.78 8.09
C GLY A 147 -11.55 1.77 8.75
N PHE A 148 -11.64 1.14 9.91
CA PHE A 148 -12.83 1.16 10.75
C PHE A 148 -12.42 1.40 12.20
N LEU A 149 -13.13 2.29 12.88
CA LEU A 149 -12.95 2.57 14.30
C LEU A 149 -14.25 3.02 14.95
N LYS A 150 -14.28 2.93 16.27
CA LYS A 150 -15.30 3.52 17.13
C LYS A 150 -14.63 4.56 18.01
N ASP A 151 -15.13 5.79 18.03
CA ASP A 151 -14.60 6.85 18.89
C ASP A 151 -15.20 6.82 20.30
N HIS A 152 -14.77 7.77 21.14
CA HIS A 152 -15.23 7.91 22.52
C HIS A 152 -16.74 8.24 22.63
N ASP A 153 -17.29 8.90 21.62
CA ASP A 153 -18.73 9.22 21.51
C ASP A 153 -19.56 8.05 20.99
N ASN A 154 -18.96 6.87 20.85
CA ASN A 154 -19.55 5.66 20.29
C ASN A 154 -19.95 5.77 18.81
N VAL A 155 -19.39 6.73 18.08
CA VAL A 155 -19.61 6.88 16.64
C VAL A 155 -18.70 5.93 15.88
N TYR A 156 -19.29 5.18 14.95
CA TYR A 156 -18.57 4.29 14.06
C TYR A 156 -18.12 5.04 12.81
N TRP A 157 -16.81 5.16 12.64
CA TRP A 157 -16.20 5.84 11.50
C TRP A 157 -15.62 4.83 10.52
N ARG A 158 -15.91 5.05 9.23
CA ARG A 158 -15.25 4.39 8.12
C ARG A 158 -14.25 5.35 7.48
N LEU A 159 -12.99 4.97 7.46
CA LEU A 159 -11.91 5.70 6.80
C LEU A 159 -11.75 5.24 5.35
N ARG A 160 -11.45 6.19 4.47
CA ARG A 160 -10.94 5.94 3.12
C ARG A 160 -9.81 6.91 2.86
N ILE A 161 -8.59 6.39 2.73
CA ILE A 161 -7.36 7.17 2.64
C ILE A 161 -6.58 6.72 1.40
N MET A 162 -6.11 7.69 0.61
CA MET A 162 -5.07 7.48 -0.38
C MET A 162 -3.75 7.88 0.26
N ALA A 163 -2.79 6.97 0.28
CA ALA A 163 -1.53 7.14 0.98
C ALA A 163 -0.33 6.82 0.08
N TRP A 164 0.83 7.29 0.50
CA TRP A 164 2.13 6.97 -0.04
C TRP A 164 2.94 6.18 0.98
N ARG A 165 3.36 4.96 0.61
CA ARG A 165 4.25 4.10 1.38
C ARG A 165 5.66 4.21 0.84
N PHE A 166 6.65 4.52 1.67
CA PHE A 166 8.07 4.56 1.25
C PHE A 166 8.99 4.06 2.36
N ARG A 167 10.17 3.56 1.97
CA ARG A 167 11.18 3.12 2.92
C ARG A 167 11.89 4.32 3.54
N LEU A 168 11.98 4.36 4.86
CA LEU A 168 12.77 5.32 5.62
C LEU A 168 14.24 4.89 5.57
N THR A 169 15.08 5.73 4.97
CA THR A 169 16.53 5.54 4.83
C THR A 169 17.27 5.66 6.16
#